data_AF-A0A7J5W9E4-F1
#
_entry.id   AF-A0A7J5W9E4-F1
#
_cell.length_a   1.000
_cell.length_b   1.000
_cell.length_c   1.000
_cell.angle_alpha   90.00
_cell.angle_beta   90.00
_cell.angle_gamma   90.00
#
_symmetry.space_group_name_H-M   'P 1'
#
loop_
_entity.id
_entity.type
_entity.pdbx_description
1 polymer ?
#
loop_
_entity_poly.entity_id
_entity_poly.type
_entity_poly.pdbx_seq_one_letter_code
_entity_poly.pdbx_strand_id
1 'polypeptide(L)'
;MTDQQSPSPEGHANAPVPVPLPIHTEKASGGGRKRWPWVVGALILVMLIGGCVAALWVFDDAITGFTDSVVNGPDYIQPEGGSAGTDGVAWAGDGAYAVIQYHREYQYPSVTVWDRKTGTVRSLDGYRVLFVEQFAPVVWMEPTTDEQVDDANSMDGLGDALDHKPARLVAWKLDDGSSPTDNVSSKWRAWPGPADSVAYLEINPLKGAAPSAVLFNNKASKGEGVKAVLPSSMGTFIPVGWSPSGKFFAIEELVDEKTLLDSPTAKTSAADQGTRRNVVVLDVTTGKVSATGTMSSATGIAPAALWAGTSDRLFWPDLRDPSTEPGSVGIRSMSATGTEGDAFAEFGWTSPSEFDGVYSASSLGWDPAGPLFAVDGDIWQITASGPKQLGSFGPQMGAWHPAAGMLGVTTEYSDPDPDPTEWPEAQVTDIHGGDRKIIWKGPVKTLDAQ
;
A
#
# COMPACT_ATOMS: atom_id res chain seq x y z
N MET A 1 -47.70 -60.43 1.16
CA MET A 1 -48.76 -61.45 1.25
C MET A 1 -49.98 -60.76 1.84
N THR A 2 -51.15 -60.65 1.25
CA THR A 2 -51.69 -61.03 -0.07
C THR A 2 -53.01 -60.26 -0.15
N ASP A 3 -53.43 -59.90 -1.36
CA ASP A 3 -54.72 -59.30 -1.70
C ASP A 3 -55.94 -59.95 -1.04
N GLN A 4 -57.02 -59.16 -0.88
CA GLN A 4 -58.36 -59.66 -1.18
C GLN A 4 -59.26 -58.55 -1.75
N GLN A 5 -59.49 -58.67 -3.05
CA GLN A 5 -60.57 -58.07 -3.83
C GLN A 5 -61.94 -58.60 -3.40
N SER A 6 -63.01 -57.85 -3.70
CA SER A 6 -64.15 -58.24 -4.58
C SER A 6 -65.42 -57.40 -4.29
N PRO A 7 -66.49 -57.41 -5.12
CA PRO A 7 -66.51 -57.14 -6.56
C PRO A 7 -67.81 -56.41 -7.08
N SER A 8 -67.86 -56.18 -8.40
CA SER A 8 -69.04 -56.33 -9.31
C SER A 8 -70.07 -55.18 -9.52
N PRO A 9 -70.86 -55.18 -10.64
CA PRO A 9 -70.48 -55.36 -12.06
C PRO A 9 -71.38 -54.58 -13.10
N GLU A 10 -71.20 -54.89 -14.40
CA GLU A 10 -72.14 -54.80 -15.56
C GLU A 10 -72.39 -53.42 -16.24
N GLY A 11 -72.45 -53.27 -17.58
CA GLY A 11 -72.39 -54.24 -18.68
C GLY A 11 -72.47 -53.57 -20.08
N HIS A 12 -72.00 -54.31 -21.10
CA HIS A 12 -72.40 -54.47 -22.52
C HIS A 12 -73.03 -53.28 -23.31
N ALA A 13 -72.86 -53.04 -24.63
CA ALA A 13 -72.54 -53.91 -25.76
C ALA A 13 -72.35 -53.09 -27.08
N ASN A 14 -71.69 -53.72 -28.07
CA ASN A 14 -71.97 -53.74 -29.52
C ASN A 14 -71.61 -52.55 -30.47
N ALA A 15 -70.69 -52.83 -31.40
CA ALA A 15 -70.62 -52.32 -32.79
C ALA A 15 -71.60 -53.13 -33.70
N PRO A 16 -71.93 -52.82 -34.99
CA PRO A 16 -71.09 -52.18 -36.05
C PRO A 16 -71.76 -51.26 -37.15
N VAL A 17 -70.95 -50.39 -37.81
CA VAL A 17 -70.74 -50.08 -39.29
C VAL A 17 -71.96 -49.91 -40.25
N PRO A 18 -72.08 -49.03 -41.31
CA PRO A 18 -71.07 -48.49 -42.27
C PRO A 18 -71.15 -46.99 -42.74
N VAL A 19 -70.23 -46.69 -43.66
CA VAL A 19 -69.69 -45.46 -44.32
C VAL A 19 -70.62 -44.82 -45.42
N PRO A 20 -70.18 -43.81 -46.24
CA PRO A 20 -70.50 -42.37 -46.20
C PRO A 20 -71.29 -41.84 -47.43
N LEU A 21 -71.59 -40.53 -47.53
CA LEU A 21 -71.46 -39.71 -48.76
C LEU A 21 -71.40 -38.20 -48.42
N PRO A 22 -70.77 -37.37 -49.29
CA PRO A 22 -70.16 -36.09 -48.94
C PRO A 22 -71.07 -34.90 -49.26
N ILE A 23 -70.86 -33.79 -48.54
CA ILE A 23 -71.25 -32.47 -49.02
C ILE A 23 -69.99 -31.60 -49.05
N HIS A 24 -69.52 -31.33 -50.26
CA HIS A 24 -68.55 -30.28 -50.53
C HIS A 24 -69.27 -28.94 -50.70
N THR A 25 -68.77 -27.93 -49.99
CA THR A 25 -68.56 -26.49 -50.31
C THR A 25 -68.82 -25.71 -49.02
N GLU A 26 -67.90 -24.90 -48.47
CA GLU A 26 -67.08 -23.85 -49.09
C GLU A 26 -65.64 -23.78 -48.54
N LYS A 27 -64.73 -23.18 -49.32
CA LYS A 27 -63.39 -22.77 -48.89
C LYS A 27 -63.49 -21.59 -47.90
N ALA A 28 -62.75 -21.66 -46.80
CA ALA A 28 -62.21 -20.49 -46.11
C ALA A 28 -60.73 -20.72 -45.77
N SER A 29 -59.96 -19.65 -45.95
CA SER A 29 -58.51 -19.50 -45.99
C SER A 29 -57.75 -19.89 -44.71
N GLY A 30 -56.49 -20.29 -44.90
CA GLY A 30 -55.58 -20.76 -43.86
C GLY A 30 -55.15 -19.75 -42.79
N GLY A 31 -54.67 -20.29 -41.68
CA GLY A 31 -54.02 -19.57 -40.59
C GLY A 31 -52.91 -20.42 -39.98
N GLY A 32 -51.66 -20.11 -40.32
CA GLY A 32 -50.47 -20.73 -39.75
C GLY A 32 -50.26 -20.33 -38.28
N ARG A 33 -49.90 -21.32 -37.46
CA ARG A 33 -49.51 -21.14 -36.04
C ARG A 33 -48.26 -20.25 -35.94
N LYS A 34 -48.40 -19.06 -35.33
CA LYS A 34 -47.30 -18.10 -35.11
C LYS A 34 -46.42 -18.51 -33.91
N ARG A 35 -45.16 -18.85 -34.19
CA ARG A 35 -44.06 -19.11 -33.22
C ARG A 35 -43.50 -17.79 -32.63
N TRP A 36 -44.34 -16.94 -32.05
CA TRP A 36 -43.96 -15.57 -31.66
C TRP A 36 -43.85 -15.21 -30.16
N PRO A 37 -44.27 -16.03 -29.15
CA PRO A 37 -44.09 -15.61 -27.75
C PRO A 37 -42.63 -15.71 -27.26
N TRP A 38 -41.91 -16.77 -27.65
CA TRP A 38 -40.56 -17.04 -27.15
C TRP A 38 -39.49 -16.10 -27.72
N VAL A 39 -39.67 -15.64 -28.95
CA VAL A 39 -38.76 -14.68 -29.59
C VAL A 39 -38.86 -13.32 -28.91
N VAL A 40 -40.06 -12.90 -28.53
CA VAL A 40 -40.27 -11.65 -27.78
C VAL A 40 -39.71 -11.77 -26.36
N GLY A 41 -39.91 -12.91 -25.68
CA GLY A 41 -39.33 -13.15 -24.36
C GLY A 41 -37.79 -13.15 -24.36
N ALA A 42 -37.16 -13.77 -25.37
CA ALA A 42 -35.71 -13.75 -25.53
C ALA A 42 -35.17 -12.35 -25.85
N LEU A 43 -35.87 -11.57 -26.68
CA LEU A 43 -35.50 -10.19 -26.99
C LEU A 43 -35.56 -9.27 -25.76
N ILE A 44 -36.59 -9.41 -24.92
CA ILE A 44 -36.71 -8.65 -23.67
C ILE A 44 -35.58 -9.02 -22.70
N LEU A 45 -35.25 -10.32 -22.57
CA LEU A 45 -34.16 -10.78 -21.72
C LEU A 45 -32.80 -10.26 -22.20
N VAL A 46 -32.53 -10.28 -23.51
CA VAL A 46 -31.29 -9.74 -24.09
C VAL A 46 -31.21 -8.22 -23.93
N MET A 47 -32.34 -7.50 -24.05
CA MET A 47 -32.38 -6.06 -23.76
C MET A 47 -32.18 -5.76 -22.27
N LEU A 48 -32.68 -6.59 -21.36
CA LEU A 48 -32.49 -6.44 -19.93
C LEU A 48 -31.04 -6.71 -19.52
N ILE A 49 -30.44 -7.79 -20.02
CA ILE A 49 -29.03 -8.12 -19.78
C ILE A 49 -28.13 -7.05 -20.43
N GLY A 50 -28.42 -6.67 -21.68
CA GLY A 50 -27.69 -5.61 -22.37
C GLY A 50 -27.84 -4.25 -21.67
N GLY A 51 -29.02 -3.94 -21.13
CA GLY A 51 -29.26 -2.74 -20.33
C GLY A 51 -28.54 -2.76 -19.00
N CYS A 52 -28.46 -3.91 -18.31
CA CYS A 52 -27.69 -4.06 -17.08
C CYS A 52 -26.17 -3.98 -17.34
N VAL A 53 -25.67 -4.57 -18.42
CA VAL A 53 -24.25 -4.48 -18.81
C VAL A 53 -23.90 -3.07 -19.28
N ALA A 54 -24.77 -2.40 -20.03
CA ALA A 54 -24.57 -1.00 -20.42
C ALA A 54 -24.68 -0.05 -19.22
N ALA A 55 -25.56 -0.32 -18.25
CA ALA A 55 -25.62 0.43 -17.01
C ALA A 55 -24.34 0.22 -16.18
N LEU A 56 -23.83 -1.02 -16.08
CA LEU A 56 -22.55 -1.29 -15.43
C LEU A 56 -21.40 -0.57 -16.15
N TRP A 57 -21.36 -0.56 -17.49
CA TRP A 57 -20.37 0.18 -18.27
C TRP A 57 -20.48 1.69 -18.09
N VAL A 58 -21.70 2.25 -18.01
CA VAL A 58 -21.91 3.68 -17.78
C VAL A 58 -21.61 4.07 -16.33
N PHE A 59 -21.85 3.17 -15.36
CA PHE A 59 -21.42 3.38 -13.98
C PHE A 59 -19.91 3.22 -13.82
N ASP A 60 -19.27 2.30 -14.56
CA ASP A 60 -17.81 2.19 -14.65
C ASP A 60 -17.27 3.48 -15.25
N ASP A 61 -17.67 3.88 -16.47
CA ASP A 61 -17.19 5.08 -17.15
C ASP A 61 -17.49 6.39 -16.39
N ALA A 62 -18.59 6.44 -15.62
CA ALA A 62 -18.90 7.57 -14.75
C ALA A 62 -18.13 7.55 -13.43
N ILE A 63 -17.76 6.38 -12.89
CA ILE A 63 -16.88 6.27 -11.72
C ILE A 63 -15.45 6.54 -12.19
N THR A 64 -14.92 5.81 -13.18
CA THR A 64 -13.59 6.00 -13.78
C THR A 64 -13.41 7.41 -14.33
N GLY A 65 -14.42 8.00 -14.96
CA GLY A 65 -14.38 9.40 -15.44
C GLY A 65 -14.44 10.45 -14.32
N PHE A 66 -15.01 10.12 -13.16
CA PHE A 66 -14.96 10.97 -11.97
C PHE A 66 -13.62 10.80 -11.23
N THR A 67 -13.08 9.58 -11.15
CA THR A 67 -11.75 9.32 -10.61
C THR A 67 -10.67 9.96 -11.49
N ASP A 68 -10.75 9.85 -12.82
CA ASP A 68 -9.78 10.49 -13.73
C ASP A 68 -9.91 12.03 -13.75
N SER A 69 -11.09 12.61 -13.55
CA SER A 69 -11.21 14.08 -13.52
C SER A 69 -10.87 14.70 -12.16
N VAL A 70 -10.97 13.94 -11.07
CA VAL A 70 -10.60 14.38 -9.72
C VAL A 70 -9.15 14.03 -9.38
N VAL A 71 -8.60 12.94 -9.93
CA VAL A 71 -7.20 12.53 -9.75
C VAL A 71 -6.28 13.07 -10.85
N ASN A 72 -6.77 13.18 -12.10
CA ASN A 72 -5.99 13.62 -13.28
C ASN A 72 -6.58 14.89 -13.93
N GLY A 73 -7.10 15.81 -13.12
CA GLY A 73 -7.47 17.15 -13.62
C GLY A 73 -6.29 17.79 -14.37
N PRO A 74 -6.52 18.39 -15.56
CA PRO A 74 -5.48 19.11 -16.26
C PRO A 74 -5.10 20.29 -15.36
N ASP A 75 -3.85 20.31 -14.89
CA ASP A 75 -3.27 21.27 -13.94
C ASP A 75 -3.42 20.95 -12.43
N TYR A 76 -3.38 19.68 -12.00
CA TYR A 76 -2.72 19.40 -10.71
C TYR A 76 -1.21 19.58 -10.91
N ILE A 77 -0.80 20.86 -10.96
CA ILE A 77 0.59 21.24 -10.79
C ILE A 77 0.94 20.81 -9.36
N GLN A 78 1.52 19.62 -9.20
CA GLN A 78 2.44 19.41 -8.08
C GLN A 78 3.35 20.64 -8.11
N PRO A 79 3.39 21.46 -7.03
CA PRO A 79 4.18 22.68 -7.05
C PRO A 79 5.58 22.31 -7.53
N GLU A 80 5.98 22.89 -8.66
CA GLU A 80 7.27 22.67 -9.27
C GLU A 80 8.35 22.87 -8.19
N GLY A 81 8.92 21.77 -7.68
CA GLY A 81 10.08 21.80 -6.79
C GLY A 81 9.90 21.52 -5.29
N GLY A 82 8.84 20.85 -4.82
CA GLY A 82 8.85 20.34 -3.44
C GLY A 82 7.82 19.24 -3.19
N SER A 83 8.25 18.13 -2.57
CA SER A 83 7.36 17.12 -1.97
C SER A 83 6.73 17.64 -0.66
N ALA A 84 6.30 18.91 -0.67
CA ALA A 84 5.54 19.49 0.42
C ALA A 84 4.11 18.92 0.33
N GLY A 85 3.75 18.00 1.23
CA GLY A 85 2.34 17.77 1.54
C GLY A 85 1.77 16.36 1.50
N THR A 86 2.54 15.28 1.27
CA THR A 86 1.92 13.95 1.27
C THR A 86 1.60 13.49 2.68
N ASP A 87 0.31 13.25 2.94
CA ASP A 87 -0.14 12.63 4.18
C ASP A 87 0.47 11.22 4.26
N GLY A 88 1.14 10.93 5.37
CA GLY A 88 1.89 9.69 5.57
C GLY A 88 1.30 8.86 6.70
N VAL A 89 1.47 7.53 6.62
CA VAL A 89 1.03 6.62 7.68
C VAL A 89 2.10 5.58 8.02
N ALA A 90 2.17 5.22 9.31
CA ALA A 90 3.01 4.12 9.79
C ALA A 90 2.45 3.48 11.05
N TRP A 91 2.88 2.24 11.31
CA TRP A 91 2.61 1.54 12.56
C TRP A 91 3.79 1.69 13.53
N ALA A 92 3.49 2.03 14.79
CA ALA A 92 4.45 2.05 15.88
C ALA A 92 4.13 1.00 16.94
N GLY A 93 5.16 0.54 17.66
CA GLY A 93 4.98 -0.32 18.84
C GLY A 93 4.33 -1.66 18.53
N ASP A 94 4.78 -2.34 17.47
CA ASP A 94 4.28 -3.64 17.01
C ASP A 94 2.80 -3.59 16.60
N GLY A 95 2.43 -2.52 15.90
CA GLY A 95 1.05 -2.27 15.44
C GLY A 95 0.09 -1.84 16.55
N ALA A 96 0.60 -1.38 17.70
CA ALA A 96 -0.22 -0.86 18.79
C ALA A 96 -0.74 0.56 18.51
N TYR A 97 0.00 1.35 17.74
CA TYR A 97 -0.35 2.74 17.44
C TYR A 97 -0.27 3.01 15.94
N ALA A 98 -1.33 3.62 15.39
CA ALA A 98 -1.27 4.21 14.06
C ALA A 98 -0.74 5.64 14.19
N VAL A 99 0.28 5.98 13.40
CA VAL A 99 0.84 7.33 13.28
C VAL A 99 0.43 7.87 11.91
N ILE A 100 -0.17 9.05 11.91
CA ILE A 100 -0.64 9.75 10.71
C ILE A 100 0.02 11.13 10.68
N GLN A 101 0.81 11.40 9.65
CA GLN A 101 1.28 12.75 9.33
C GLN A 101 0.32 13.37 8.32
N TYR A 102 -0.10 14.60 8.58
CA TYR A 102 -0.94 15.37 7.66
C TYR A 102 -0.60 16.86 7.69
N HIS A 103 -1.05 17.60 6.69
CA HIS A 103 -0.83 19.05 6.63
C HIS A 103 -2.12 19.83 6.93
N ARG A 104 -2.12 20.50 8.08
CA ARG A 104 -3.19 21.42 8.44
C ARG A 104 -3.08 22.67 7.59
N GLU A 105 -4.22 23.09 7.00
CA GLU A 105 -4.29 24.26 6.13
C GLU A 105 -3.25 24.22 4.98
N TYR A 106 -2.91 23.00 4.53
CA TYR A 106 -1.90 22.71 3.49
C TYR A 106 -0.45 23.12 3.81
N GLN A 107 -0.20 23.64 5.00
CA GLN A 107 1.07 24.28 5.33
C GLN A 107 1.69 23.66 6.58
N TYR A 108 0.91 23.49 7.64
CA TYR A 108 1.46 23.13 8.94
C TYR A 108 1.52 21.61 9.13
N PRO A 109 2.71 21.00 9.17
CA PRO A 109 2.83 19.58 9.43
C PRO A 109 2.29 19.27 10.83
N SER A 110 1.42 18.28 10.88
CA SER A 110 0.71 17.86 12.07
C SER A 110 0.74 16.35 12.15
N VAL A 111 0.87 15.83 13.36
CA VAL A 111 0.90 14.39 13.62
C VAL A 111 -0.27 14.00 14.49
N THR A 112 -0.99 12.97 14.06
CA THR A 112 -2.02 12.31 14.84
C THR A 112 -1.57 10.89 15.17
N VAL A 113 -1.82 10.47 16.41
CA VAL A 113 -1.60 9.10 16.88
C VAL A 113 -2.92 8.53 17.39
N TRP A 114 -3.29 7.35 16.86
CA TRP A 114 -4.41 6.56 17.35
C TRP A 114 -3.91 5.32 18.11
N ASP A 115 -4.32 5.19 19.37
CA ASP A 115 -4.09 4.00 20.19
C ASP A 115 -5.14 2.94 19.86
N ARG A 116 -4.70 1.82 19.28
CA ARG A 116 -5.59 0.74 18.84
C ARG A 116 -6.31 0.05 20.00
N LYS A 117 -5.68 -0.02 21.17
CA LYS A 117 -6.24 -0.72 22.35
C LYS A 117 -7.34 0.11 23.00
N THR A 118 -7.13 1.41 23.14
CA THR A 118 -8.07 2.30 23.85
C THR A 118 -9.02 3.04 22.92
N GLY A 119 -8.68 3.15 21.63
CA GLY A 119 -9.38 3.99 20.66
C GLY A 119 -9.08 5.48 20.81
N THR A 120 -8.15 5.86 21.69
CA THR A 120 -7.83 7.27 21.99
C THR A 120 -7.00 7.87 20.87
N VAL A 121 -7.31 9.12 20.52
CA VAL A 121 -6.56 9.93 19.54
C VAL A 121 -5.83 11.05 20.26
N ARG A 122 -4.59 11.32 19.86
CA ARG A 122 -3.81 12.49 20.29
C ARG A 122 -3.17 13.12 19.07
N SER A 123 -3.23 14.45 18.97
CA SER A 123 -2.66 15.20 17.86
C SER A 123 -1.71 16.29 18.36
N LEU A 124 -0.70 16.60 17.55
CA LEU A 124 0.25 17.68 17.75
C LEU A 124 0.46 18.42 16.44
N ASP A 125 0.34 19.75 16.49
CA ASP A 125 0.58 20.62 15.35
C ASP A 125 2.02 21.17 15.40
N GLY A 126 2.60 21.49 14.24
CA GLY A 126 3.94 22.08 14.13
C GLY A 126 5.07 21.06 14.33
N TYR A 127 4.79 19.79 14.05
CA TYR A 127 5.78 18.72 14.12
C TYR A 127 5.76 17.90 12.84
N ARG A 128 6.96 17.66 12.34
CA ARG A 128 7.22 16.75 11.24
C ARG A 128 7.78 15.45 11.78
N VAL A 129 7.12 14.35 11.45
CA VAL A 129 7.57 13.00 11.71
C VAL A 129 8.67 12.65 10.72
N LEU A 130 9.81 12.25 11.28
CA LEU A 130 10.98 11.78 10.52
C LEU A 130 10.98 10.26 10.53
N PHE A 131 10.80 9.63 11.70
CA PHE A 131 10.84 8.17 11.83
C PHE A 131 9.86 7.63 12.86
N VAL A 132 9.39 6.40 12.63
CA VAL A 132 8.54 5.66 13.57
C VAL A 132 9.22 4.35 13.94
N GLU A 133 9.36 4.07 15.24
CA GLU A 133 9.94 2.80 15.68
C GLU A 133 8.91 1.67 15.54
N GLN A 134 9.15 0.75 14.59
CA GLN A 134 8.21 -0.34 14.32
C GLN A 134 7.91 -1.19 15.56
N PHE A 135 8.87 -1.43 16.44
CA PHE A 135 8.73 -2.33 17.61
C PHE A 135 8.61 -1.60 18.95
N ALA A 136 8.58 -0.27 18.94
CA ALA A 136 8.43 0.50 20.16
C ALA A 136 7.44 1.65 19.97
N PRO A 137 6.73 2.04 21.03
CA PRO A 137 5.77 3.14 20.97
C PRO A 137 6.50 4.49 20.98
N VAL A 138 7.35 4.74 19.98
CA VAL A 138 8.19 5.94 19.86
C VAL A 138 8.11 6.51 18.45
N VAL A 139 7.87 7.81 18.37
CA VAL A 139 7.91 8.60 17.13
C VAL A 139 9.02 9.64 17.24
N TRP A 140 9.89 9.70 16.25
CA TRP A 140 10.97 10.67 16.12
C TRP A 140 10.53 11.81 15.21
N MET A 141 10.68 13.03 15.69
CA MET A 141 10.10 14.22 15.07
C MET A 141 11.04 15.41 15.19
N GLU A 142 10.76 16.41 14.38
CA GLU A 142 11.34 17.74 14.49
C GLU A 142 10.24 18.80 14.58
N PRO A 143 10.34 19.78 15.49
CA PRO A 143 9.47 20.94 15.47
C PRO A 143 9.73 21.79 14.23
N THR A 144 8.67 22.18 13.52
CA THR A 144 8.74 23.03 12.34
C THR A 144 8.48 24.49 12.72
N THR A 145 9.27 25.43 12.21
CA THR A 145 9.03 26.87 12.36
C THR A 145 8.16 27.41 11.22
N ASP A 146 7.48 28.54 11.43
CA ASP A 146 6.70 29.21 10.39
C ASP A 146 7.57 29.52 9.15
N GLU A 147 8.83 29.92 9.36
CA GLU A 147 9.80 30.16 8.26
C GLU A 147 10.07 28.88 7.44
N GLN A 148 10.19 27.72 8.08
CA GLN A 148 10.38 26.44 7.37
C GLN A 148 9.13 25.99 6.61
N VAL A 149 7.95 26.32 7.13
CA VAL A 149 6.66 26.07 6.45
C VAL A 149 6.52 26.97 5.22
N ASP A 150 6.80 28.27 5.37
CA ASP A 150 6.68 29.27 4.32
C ASP A 150 7.67 29.04 3.17
N ASP A 151 8.86 28.56 3.50
CA ASP A 151 9.94 28.35 2.54
C ASP A 151 9.77 27.07 1.71
N ALA A 152 8.94 26.11 2.14
CA ALA A 152 8.81 24.76 1.56
C ALA A 152 10.16 24.06 1.27
N ASN A 153 11.23 24.48 1.98
CA ASN A 153 12.61 24.15 1.65
C ASN A 153 13.04 22.76 2.17
N SER A 154 12.12 22.00 2.77
CA SER A 154 12.41 20.66 3.25
C SER A 154 11.35 19.67 2.76
N MET A 155 11.85 18.59 2.17
CA MET A 155 11.16 17.49 1.52
C MET A 155 11.06 16.24 2.41
N ASP A 156 11.92 16.12 3.45
CA ASP A 156 11.95 14.97 4.39
C ASP A 156 10.64 14.87 5.20
N GLY A 157 10.00 13.70 5.22
CA GLY A 157 8.78 13.43 5.96
C GLY A 157 8.49 11.93 6.14
N LEU A 158 7.38 11.65 6.82
CA LEU A 158 7.03 10.28 7.21
C LEU A 158 6.94 9.33 6.00
N GLY A 159 7.86 8.37 5.99
CA GLY A 159 7.85 7.25 5.05
C GLY A 159 8.60 7.52 3.75
N ASP A 160 9.24 8.69 3.61
CA ASP A 160 10.04 8.96 2.43
C ASP A 160 11.46 8.34 2.51
N ALA A 161 12.23 8.57 1.44
CA ALA A 161 13.59 8.07 1.28
C ALA A 161 14.69 9.06 1.69
N LEU A 162 14.30 10.20 2.27
CA LEU A 162 15.19 11.31 2.57
C LEU A 162 15.61 11.28 4.03
N ASP A 163 16.72 11.94 4.30
CA ASP A 163 17.11 12.28 5.66
C ASP A 163 17.85 13.61 5.62
N HIS A 164 17.74 14.36 6.70
CA HIS A 164 18.46 15.60 6.87
C HIS A 164 18.97 15.74 8.30
N LYS A 165 19.82 16.74 8.54
CA LYS A 165 20.29 17.05 9.88
C LYS A 165 19.23 17.91 10.58
N PRO A 166 18.54 17.38 11.60
CA PRO A 166 17.49 18.13 12.26
C PRO A 166 18.11 19.29 13.04
N ALA A 167 17.49 20.47 12.97
CA ALA A 167 17.77 21.58 13.87
C ALA A 167 17.50 21.18 15.32
N ARG A 168 16.44 20.38 15.54
CA ARG A 168 16.12 19.80 16.85
C ARG A 168 15.38 18.48 16.72
N LEU A 169 16.06 17.39 17.09
CA LEU A 169 15.44 16.07 17.18
C LEU A 169 14.70 15.88 18.51
N VAL A 170 13.46 15.40 18.43
CA VAL A 170 12.55 15.18 19.55
C VAL A 170 11.96 13.78 19.42
N ALA A 171 11.72 13.09 20.54
CA ALA A 171 10.99 11.83 20.54
C ALA A 171 9.69 11.95 21.35
N TRP A 172 8.64 11.31 20.85
CA TRP A 172 7.36 11.18 21.52
C TRP A 172 7.10 9.72 21.89
N LYS A 173 7.04 9.45 23.20
CA LYS A 173 6.66 8.14 23.72
C LYS A 173 5.14 8.05 23.81
N LEU A 174 4.59 7.04 23.17
CA LEU A 174 3.15 6.90 23.01
C LEU A 174 2.50 6.13 24.17
N ASP A 175 3.28 5.43 24.98
CA ASP A 175 2.83 4.50 26.01
C ASP A 175 2.79 5.05 27.44
N ASP A 176 3.39 6.22 27.69
CA ASP A 176 3.49 6.81 29.04
C ASP A 176 2.72 8.14 29.21
N GLY A 177 2.04 8.60 28.16
CA GLY A 177 1.29 9.85 28.16
C GLY A 177 2.15 11.12 28.16
N SER A 178 3.48 11.00 28.00
CA SER A 178 4.37 12.14 27.94
C SER A 178 4.19 12.98 26.68
N SER A 179 4.58 14.25 26.78
CA SER A 179 4.75 15.14 25.63
C SER A 179 6.10 14.84 24.94
N PRO A 180 6.25 15.21 23.65
CA PRO A 180 7.53 15.08 22.96
C PRO A 180 8.68 15.76 23.72
N THR A 181 9.85 15.12 23.75
CA THR A 181 11.04 15.65 24.43
C THR A 181 12.32 15.37 23.66
N ASP A 182 13.26 16.32 23.71
CA ASP A 182 14.63 16.19 23.18
C ASP A 182 15.58 15.51 24.18
N ASN A 183 15.14 15.28 25.41
CA ASN A 183 15.91 14.57 26.43
C ASN A 183 15.74 13.05 26.32
N VAL A 184 16.14 12.50 25.18
CA VAL A 184 16.08 11.06 24.90
C VAL A 184 17.44 10.52 24.52
N SER A 185 17.67 9.23 24.81
CA SER A 185 18.85 8.55 24.32
C SER A 185 18.85 8.58 22.80
N SER A 186 20.01 8.80 22.17
CA SER A 186 20.20 8.67 20.72
C SER A 186 20.10 7.22 20.21
N LYS A 187 19.38 6.35 20.93
CA LYS A 187 19.23 4.93 20.64
C LYS A 187 17.75 4.63 20.51
N TRP A 188 17.40 3.95 19.43
CA TRP A 188 16.11 3.32 19.33
C TRP A 188 15.99 2.23 20.38
N ARG A 189 14.76 1.82 20.67
CA ARG A 189 14.51 0.66 21.50
C ARG A 189 15.07 -0.59 20.83
N ALA A 190 15.34 -1.59 21.68
CA ALA A 190 15.77 -2.90 21.25
C ALA A 190 14.79 -3.48 20.22
N TRP A 191 15.32 -3.88 19.06
CA TRP A 191 14.55 -4.56 18.02
C TRP A 191 14.73 -6.07 18.18
N PRO A 192 13.73 -6.78 18.75
CA PRO A 192 13.83 -8.21 18.95
C PRO A 192 13.84 -8.97 17.62
N GLY A 193 14.71 -9.96 17.52
CA GLY A 193 14.83 -10.86 16.39
C GLY A 193 14.77 -12.32 16.81
N PRO A 194 14.85 -13.25 15.84
CA PRO A 194 14.81 -14.69 16.12
C PRO A 194 15.97 -15.18 17.00
N ALA A 195 15.74 -16.29 17.70
CA ALA A 195 16.75 -17.00 18.51
C ALA A 195 17.44 -16.15 19.60
N ASP A 196 16.68 -15.29 20.27
CA ASP A 196 17.15 -14.34 21.30
C ASP A 196 18.13 -13.28 20.75
N SER A 197 18.08 -13.01 19.45
CA SER A 197 18.87 -11.94 18.83
C SER A 197 18.18 -10.60 19.04
N VAL A 198 18.96 -9.53 19.18
CA VAL A 198 18.46 -8.16 19.35
C VAL A 198 19.34 -7.21 18.55
N ALA A 199 18.73 -6.28 17.82
CA ALA A 199 19.42 -5.21 17.14
C ALA A 199 19.18 -3.90 17.90
N TYR A 200 20.23 -3.13 18.08
CA TYR A 200 20.19 -1.80 18.67
C TYR A 200 20.63 -0.81 17.62
N LEU A 201 19.77 0.16 17.33
CA LEU A 201 19.99 1.20 16.33
C LEU A 201 20.34 2.50 17.05
N GLU A 202 21.35 3.20 16.55
CA GLU A 202 21.83 4.44 17.15
C GLU A 202 21.80 5.58 16.13
N ILE A 203 21.14 6.67 16.51
CA ILE A 203 21.05 7.93 15.79
C ILE A 203 22.31 8.74 16.06
N ASN A 204 22.83 9.38 15.02
CA ASN A 204 23.82 10.44 15.17
C ASN A 204 23.28 11.72 14.52
N PRO A 205 22.75 12.68 15.31
CA PRO A 205 22.14 13.91 14.78
C PRO A 205 23.07 14.76 13.91
N LEU A 206 24.39 14.56 14.00
CA LEU A 206 25.36 15.24 13.12
C LEU A 206 25.43 14.64 11.71
N LYS A 207 24.92 13.42 11.53
CA LYS A 207 24.81 12.72 10.25
C LYS A 207 23.41 12.87 9.64
N GLY A 208 22.37 12.75 10.46
CA GLY A 208 20.96 12.86 10.06
C GLY A 208 20.05 12.50 11.23
N ALA A 209 18.74 12.50 11.01
CA ALA A 209 17.76 12.12 12.02
C ALA A 209 17.59 10.59 12.14
N ALA A 210 17.93 9.83 11.10
CA ALA A 210 17.82 8.37 11.12
C ALA A 210 19.01 7.69 11.84
N PRO A 211 18.89 6.39 12.14
CA PRO A 211 20.01 5.57 12.57
C PRO A 211 21.23 5.67 11.65
N SER A 212 22.41 5.61 12.25
CA SER A 212 23.72 5.59 11.55
C SER A 212 24.66 4.50 12.04
N ALA A 213 24.24 3.70 13.01
CA ALA A 213 24.96 2.53 13.49
C ALA A 213 24.00 1.43 13.98
N VAL A 214 24.46 0.18 13.86
CA VAL A 214 23.76 -1.02 14.35
C VAL A 214 24.69 -1.84 15.26
N LEU A 215 24.16 -2.31 16.38
CA LEU A 215 24.81 -3.29 17.26
C LEU A 215 23.89 -4.51 17.41
N PHE A 216 24.43 -5.70 17.19
CA PHE A 216 23.71 -6.96 17.38
C PHE A 216 24.10 -7.62 18.69
N ASN A 217 23.13 -8.01 19.50
CA ASN A 217 23.34 -8.93 20.61
C ASN A 217 22.72 -10.29 20.28
N ASN A 218 23.48 -11.37 20.42
CA ASN A 218 23.03 -12.72 20.09
C ASN A 218 23.81 -13.75 20.92
N LYS A 219 23.39 -15.03 20.87
CA LYS A 219 24.07 -16.10 21.63
C LYS A 219 25.55 -16.26 21.25
N ALA A 220 25.91 -16.03 20.00
CA ALA A 220 27.29 -16.16 19.53
C ALA A 220 28.20 -15.06 20.08
N SER A 221 27.66 -13.86 20.34
CA SER A 221 28.40 -12.72 20.88
C SER A 221 28.61 -12.78 22.40
N LYS A 222 28.02 -13.78 23.09
CA LYS A 222 28.15 -13.99 24.55
C LYS A 222 27.86 -12.73 25.39
N GLY A 223 27.01 -11.83 24.87
CA GLY A 223 26.62 -10.59 25.54
C GLY A 223 27.54 -9.39 25.32
N GLU A 224 28.67 -9.54 24.60
CA GLU A 224 29.55 -8.40 24.25
C GLU A 224 28.96 -7.53 23.14
N GLY A 225 28.07 -8.12 22.33
CA GLY A 225 27.51 -7.47 21.14
C GLY A 225 28.47 -7.42 19.96
N VAL A 226 27.93 -7.27 18.76
CA VAL A 226 28.68 -7.25 17.48
C VAL A 226 28.27 -6.00 16.73
N LYS A 227 29.21 -5.05 16.59
CA LYS A 227 28.94 -3.81 15.86
C LYS A 227 28.96 -4.08 14.36
N ALA A 228 27.96 -3.58 13.66
CA ALA A 228 27.93 -3.67 12.20
C ALA A 228 29.05 -2.81 11.58
N VAL A 229 29.73 -3.38 10.58
CA VAL A 229 30.73 -2.71 9.74
C VAL A 229 30.00 -2.19 8.51
N LEU A 230 29.45 -0.99 8.62
CA LEU A 230 28.71 -0.34 7.53
C LEU A 230 29.67 0.22 6.47
N PRO A 231 29.25 0.32 5.20
CA PRO A 231 30.02 1.01 4.16
C PRO A 231 30.37 2.44 4.59
N SER A 232 31.59 2.91 4.29
CA SER A 232 32.04 4.24 4.74
C SER A 232 31.29 5.40 4.09
N SER A 233 30.68 5.17 2.93
CA SER A 233 29.85 6.16 2.23
C SER A 233 28.47 6.32 2.86
N MET A 234 28.01 5.34 3.65
CA MET A 234 26.67 5.35 4.22
C MET A 234 26.57 6.39 5.34
N GLY A 235 25.69 7.36 5.14
CA GLY A 235 25.36 8.41 6.12
C GLY A 235 24.47 7.86 7.22
N THR A 236 23.19 7.74 6.89
CA THR A 236 22.11 7.21 7.71
C THR A 236 21.31 6.16 6.94
N PHE A 237 20.44 5.44 7.63
CA PHE A 237 19.65 4.37 7.02
C PHE A 237 18.33 4.17 7.76
N ILE A 238 17.35 3.60 7.05
CA ILE A 238 16.16 3.01 7.64
C ILE A 238 16.35 1.49 7.77
N PRO A 239 15.95 0.86 8.89
CA PRO A 239 15.96 -0.59 9.01
C PRO A 239 14.87 -1.24 8.16
N VAL A 240 15.26 -2.21 7.33
CA VAL A 240 14.33 -3.16 6.69
C VAL A 240 13.94 -4.28 7.67
N GLY A 241 14.85 -4.61 8.59
CA GLY A 241 14.60 -5.53 9.70
C GLY A 241 15.27 -6.91 9.54
N TRP A 242 14.78 -7.87 10.32
CA TRP A 242 15.33 -9.22 10.41
C TRP A 242 14.92 -10.10 9.24
N SER A 243 15.85 -10.89 8.74
CA SER A 243 15.53 -11.96 7.80
C SER A 243 14.73 -13.09 8.48
N PRO A 244 13.96 -13.90 7.74
CA PRO A 244 13.17 -14.98 8.33
C PRO A 244 14.00 -16.01 9.12
N SER A 245 15.25 -16.26 8.73
CA SER A 245 16.13 -17.16 9.50
C SER A 245 16.74 -16.50 10.75
N GLY A 246 16.67 -15.17 10.87
CA GLY A 246 17.32 -14.38 11.90
C GLY A 246 18.85 -14.29 11.79
N LYS A 247 19.45 -14.90 10.76
CA LYS A 247 20.91 -14.83 10.54
C LYS A 247 21.35 -13.47 9.99
N PHE A 248 20.43 -12.75 9.35
CA PHE A 248 20.71 -11.50 8.67
C PHE A 248 19.79 -10.39 9.14
N PHE A 249 20.28 -9.16 9.00
CA PHE A 249 19.53 -7.93 9.21
C PHE A 249 19.76 -7.01 8.03
N ALA A 250 18.71 -6.44 7.47
CA ALA A 250 18.81 -5.54 6.33
C ALA A 250 18.52 -4.09 6.74
N ILE A 251 19.22 -3.18 6.07
CA ILE A 251 19.07 -1.74 6.18
C ILE A 251 19.08 -1.13 4.78
N GLU A 252 18.45 0.03 4.64
CA GLU A 252 18.34 0.78 3.40
C GLU A 252 18.88 2.18 3.60
N GLU A 253 19.86 2.57 2.78
CA GLU A 253 20.50 3.88 2.79
C GLU A 253 19.47 4.97 2.45
N LEU A 254 19.46 6.03 3.26
CA LEU A 254 18.66 7.22 3.00
C LEU A 254 19.49 8.26 2.25
N VAL A 255 18.79 9.08 1.47
CA VAL A 255 19.41 10.15 0.68
C VAL A 255 19.51 11.40 1.53
N ASP A 256 20.70 12.00 1.60
CA ASP A 256 20.86 13.33 2.20
C ASP A 256 20.07 14.35 1.37
N GLU A 257 19.00 14.89 1.96
CA GLU A 257 18.09 15.86 1.36
C GLU A 257 18.83 17.02 0.69
N LYS A 258 19.91 17.50 1.33
CA LYS A 258 20.71 18.59 0.79
C LYS A 258 21.33 18.24 -0.56
N THR A 259 21.68 16.97 -0.76
CA THR A 259 22.24 16.50 -2.04
C THR A 259 21.21 16.62 -3.16
N LEU A 260 19.93 16.44 -2.86
CA LEU A 260 18.86 16.70 -3.81
C LEU A 260 18.69 18.20 -4.05
N LEU A 261 18.54 19.01 -2.99
CA LEU A 261 18.28 20.45 -3.10
C LEU A 261 19.41 21.22 -3.80
N ASP A 262 20.67 20.84 -3.60
CA ASP A 262 21.84 21.49 -4.20
C ASP A 262 22.06 21.10 -5.69
N SER A 263 21.30 20.14 -6.23
CA SER A 263 21.46 19.69 -7.61
C SER A 263 20.72 20.61 -8.60
N PRO A 264 21.39 21.20 -9.61
CA PRO A 264 20.76 22.10 -10.57
C PRO A 264 19.66 21.44 -11.44
N THR A 265 19.58 20.10 -11.46
CA THR A 265 18.55 19.31 -12.13
C THR A 265 17.43 18.82 -11.19
N ALA A 266 17.49 19.12 -9.88
CA ALA A 266 16.47 18.74 -8.90
C ALA A 266 15.12 19.41 -9.11
N LYS A 267 15.12 20.55 -9.80
CA LYS A 267 13.91 21.33 -10.05
C LYS A 267 13.06 20.79 -11.20
N THR A 268 13.51 19.77 -11.94
CA THR A 268 12.86 19.37 -13.21
C THR A 268 12.28 17.95 -13.26
N SER A 269 12.46 17.12 -12.23
CA SER A 269 11.65 15.93 -11.90
C SER A 269 12.41 15.04 -10.92
N ALA A 270 11.73 14.50 -9.89
CA ALA A 270 12.30 13.48 -9.00
C ALA A 270 12.70 12.19 -9.76
N ALA A 271 12.11 11.97 -10.94
CA ALA A 271 12.36 10.84 -11.83
C ALA A 271 13.76 10.83 -12.47
N ASP A 272 14.38 11.99 -12.71
CA ASP A 272 15.68 12.09 -13.42
C ASP A 272 16.91 12.06 -12.50
N GLN A 273 16.71 12.06 -11.18
CA GLN A 273 17.83 12.01 -10.24
C GLN A 273 18.30 10.58 -10.06
N GLY A 274 19.39 10.22 -10.74
CA GLY A 274 20.14 8.97 -10.55
C GLY A 274 20.76 8.76 -9.15
N THR A 275 20.11 9.25 -8.10
CA THR A 275 20.49 9.08 -6.69
C THR A 275 20.11 7.67 -6.25
N ARG A 276 20.93 6.72 -6.68
CA ARG A 276 20.80 5.31 -6.31
C ARG A 276 20.95 5.16 -4.79
N ARG A 277 20.01 4.45 -4.17
CA ARG A 277 20.06 4.07 -2.76
C ARG A 277 20.53 2.62 -2.65
N ASN A 278 21.22 2.27 -1.58
CA ASN A 278 21.66 0.89 -1.40
C ASN A 278 20.86 0.19 -0.31
N VAL A 279 20.45 -1.04 -0.58
CA VAL A 279 20.03 -1.99 0.45
C VAL A 279 21.22 -2.85 0.84
N VAL A 280 21.50 -2.94 2.14
CA VAL A 280 22.66 -3.65 2.68
C VAL A 280 22.18 -4.73 3.64
N VAL A 281 22.65 -5.96 3.40
CA VAL A 281 22.39 -7.11 4.26
C VAL A 281 23.61 -7.37 5.13
N LEU A 282 23.39 -7.43 6.44
CA LEU A 282 24.41 -7.63 7.47
C LEU A 282 24.29 -9.05 8.03
N ASP A 283 25.41 -9.75 8.13
CA ASP A 283 25.50 -10.98 8.93
C ASP A 283 25.53 -10.61 10.41
N VAL A 284 24.56 -11.11 11.16
CA VAL A 284 24.33 -10.71 12.56
C VAL A 284 25.40 -11.26 13.50
N THR A 285 26.06 -12.35 13.12
CA THR A 285 27.10 -13.01 13.93
C THR A 285 28.43 -12.26 13.82
N THR A 286 28.74 -11.72 12.65
CA THR A 286 30.03 -11.10 12.34
C THR A 286 29.96 -9.58 12.22
N GLY A 287 28.75 -9.02 12.06
CA GLY A 287 28.51 -7.61 11.80
C GLY A 287 28.93 -7.16 10.40
N LYS A 288 29.39 -8.06 9.53
CA LYS A 288 29.91 -7.71 8.20
C LYS A 288 28.79 -7.63 7.18
N VAL A 289 29.00 -6.82 6.15
CA VAL A 289 28.17 -6.82 4.94
C VAL A 289 28.27 -8.18 4.27
N SER A 290 27.12 -8.81 4.07
CA SER A 290 26.94 -10.09 3.39
C SER A 290 26.51 -9.89 1.94
N ALA A 291 25.66 -8.90 1.67
CA ALA A 291 25.23 -8.51 0.34
C ALA A 291 24.90 -7.01 0.26
N THR A 292 24.97 -6.46 -0.94
CA THR A 292 24.55 -5.08 -1.25
C THR A 292 23.82 -5.08 -2.58
N GLY A 293 22.63 -4.47 -2.58
CA GLY A 293 21.83 -4.18 -3.77
C GLY A 293 21.69 -2.69 -3.94
N THR A 294 21.50 -2.26 -5.18
CA THR A 294 21.31 -0.89 -5.60
C THR A 294 19.88 -0.71 -6.10
N MET A 295 19.15 0.18 -5.45
CA MET A 295 17.77 0.50 -5.75
C MET A 295 17.69 1.78 -6.58
N SER A 296 16.75 1.81 -7.51
CA SER A 296 16.39 3.03 -8.23
C SER A 296 15.67 3.99 -7.27
N SER A 297 15.96 5.29 -7.41
CA SER A 297 15.37 6.40 -6.65
C SER A 297 13.90 6.64 -6.96
N ALA A 298 13.34 6.00 -7.99
CA ALA A 298 11.95 6.18 -8.38
C ALA A 298 10.96 5.78 -7.27
N THR A 299 11.39 4.93 -6.34
CA THR A 299 10.66 4.67 -5.10
C THR A 299 11.02 5.76 -4.09
N GLY A 300 10.19 6.80 -4.00
CA GLY A 300 10.33 7.89 -3.02
C GLY A 300 10.07 7.49 -1.57
N ILE A 301 9.82 6.20 -1.30
CA ILE A 301 9.41 5.64 0.00
C ILE A 301 10.52 4.76 0.56
N ALA A 302 10.68 4.75 1.89
CA ALA A 302 11.61 3.86 2.58
C ALA A 302 11.01 3.26 3.88
N PRO A 303 11.25 1.97 4.18
CA PRO A 303 12.01 1.02 3.39
C PRO A 303 11.26 0.54 2.14
N ALA A 304 11.89 0.58 0.97
CA ALA A 304 11.37 0.01 -0.28
C ALA A 304 11.59 -1.51 -0.33
N ALA A 305 12.73 -1.98 0.20
CA ALA A 305 13.04 -3.39 0.27
C ALA A 305 12.35 -4.09 1.44
N LEU A 306 11.82 -5.28 1.18
CA LEU A 306 11.12 -6.10 2.16
C LEU A 306 11.60 -7.56 2.08
N TRP A 307 11.68 -8.22 3.23
CA TRP A 307 12.04 -9.65 3.29
C TRP A 307 10.94 -10.54 2.70
N ALA A 308 11.33 -11.68 2.14
CA ALA A 308 10.40 -12.77 1.88
C ALA A 308 9.81 -13.29 3.20
N GLY A 309 8.65 -13.93 3.17
CA GLY A 309 8.05 -14.53 4.37
C GLY A 309 8.84 -15.74 4.91
N THR A 310 9.49 -16.49 4.01
CA THR A 310 10.04 -17.83 4.33
C THR A 310 11.50 -18.04 3.92
N SER A 311 12.13 -17.07 3.27
CA SER A 311 13.53 -17.19 2.81
C SER A 311 14.32 -15.92 3.09
N ASP A 312 15.63 -16.05 3.26
CA ASP A 312 16.54 -14.90 3.46
C ASP A 312 16.78 -14.19 2.12
N ARG A 313 15.73 -13.58 1.58
CA ARG A 313 15.72 -12.86 0.33
C ARG A 313 14.90 -11.59 0.46
N LEU A 314 15.40 -10.52 -0.14
CA LEU A 314 14.71 -9.24 -0.24
C LEU A 314 14.04 -9.11 -1.61
N PHE A 315 12.93 -8.37 -1.63
CA PHE A 315 12.23 -7.93 -2.83
C PHE A 315 11.91 -6.44 -2.74
N TRP A 316 11.90 -5.74 -3.87
CA TRP A 316 11.44 -4.35 -3.98
C TRP A 316 10.94 -4.06 -5.39
N PRO A 317 9.99 -3.13 -5.55
CA PRO A 317 9.55 -2.67 -6.86
C PRO A 317 10.64 -1.79 -7.48
N ASP A 318 10.73 -1.85 -8.81
CA ASP A 318 11.66 -1.05 -9.61
C ASP A 318 10.87 -0.46 -10.78
N LEU A 319 10.50 0.81 -10.65
CA LEU A 319 9.78 1.54 -11.70
C LEU A 319 10.78 1.92 -12.80
N ARG A 320 10.62 1.31 -13.97
CA ARG A 320 11.44 1.51 -15.15
C ARG A 320 10.84 2.61 -16.02
N ASP A 321 11.73 3.44 -16.57
CA ASP A 321 11.42 4.54 -17.48
C ASP A 321 10.41 5.58 -16.92
N PRO A 322 10.66 6.17 -15.73
CA PRO A 322 9.74 7.14 -15.11
C PRO A 322 9.66 8.48 -15.88
N SER A 323 10.50 8.71 -16.89
CA SER A 323 10.54 9.96 -17.67
C SER A 323 9.53 9.99 -18.82
N THR A 324 8.81 8.89 -19.07
CA THR A 324 7.69 8.83 -20.03
C THR A 324 6.50 8.20 -19.32
N GLU A 325 5.52 9.00 -18.91
CA GLU A 325 4.27 8.45 -18.39
C GLU A 325 3.54 7.62 -19.47
N PRO A 326 2.96 6.45 -19.14
CA PRO A 326 3.18 5.60 -17.96
C PRO A 326 4.31 4.56 -18.13
N GLY A 327 4.97 4.16 -17.03
CA GLY A 327 6.16 3.29 -17.01
C GLY A 327 5.87 1.79 -16.86
N SER A 328 6.90 0.99 -16.56
CA SER A 328 6.71 -0.44 -16.21
C SER A 328 7.35 -0.78 -14.87
N VAL A 329 6.72 -1.65 -14.09
CA VAL A 329 7.22 -2.09 -12.78
C VAL A 329 7.90 -3.45 -12.91
N GLY A 330 9.20 -3.48 -12.63
CA GLY A 330 9.90 -4.72 -12.32
C GLY A 330 9.82 -5.04 -10.83
N ILE A 331 10.07 -6.30 -10.48
CA ILE A 331 10.39 -6.70 -9.11
C ILE A 331 11.85 -7.13 -9.07
N ARG A 332 12.64 -6.45 -8.27
CA ARG A 332 14.02 -6.83 -8.00
C ARG A 332 14.05 -7.82 -6.86
N SER A 333 15.04 -8.70 -6.86
CA SER A 333 15.28 -9.59 -5.74
C SER A 333 16.76 -9.75 -5.44
N MET A 334 17.09 -10.04 -4.18
CA MET A 334 18.46 -10.31 -3.73
C MET A 334 18.47 -11.28 -2.56
N SER A 335 19.19 -12.41 -2.70
CA SER A 335 19.46 -13.27 -1.56
C SER A 335 20.44 -12.63 -0.57
N ALA A 336 20.34 -12.98 0.71
CA ALA A 336 21.13 -12.37 1.78
C ALA A 336 22.66 -12.46 1.60
N THR A 337 23.17 -13.34 0.74
CA THR A 337 24.59 -13.54 0.45
C THR A 337 24.92 -13.41 -1.06
N GLY A 338 23.97 -12.93 -1.87
CA GLY A 338 24.08 -12.92 -3.31
C GLY A 338 24.10 -11.52 -3.90
N THR A 339 23.96 -11.46 -5.22
CA THR A 339 23.76 -10.21 -5.95
C THR A 339 22.28 -10.01 -6.23
N GLU A 340 21.88 -8.77 -6.42
CA GLU A 340 20.54 -8.45 -6.90
C GLU A 340 20.32 -8.87 -8.36
N GLY A 341 19.06 -9.06 -8.73
CA GLY A 341 18.62 -9.40 -10.07
C GLY A 341 17.13 -9.11 -10.27
N ASP A 342 16.65 -9.41 -11.48
CA ASP A 342 15.22 -9.36 -11.80
C ASP A 342 14.54 -10.64 -11.30
N ALA A 343 13.50 -10.50 -10.48
CA ALA A 343 12.81 -11.63 -9.87
C ALA A 343 12.09 -12.50 -10.90
N PHE A 344 11.49 -11.88 -11.92
CA PHE A 344 10.77 -12.62 -12.97
C PHE A 344 11.71 -13.53 -13.75
N ALA A 345 12.88 -13.01 -14.14
CA ALA A 345 13.92 -13.78 -14.81
C ALA A 345 14.54 -14.86 -13.90
N GLU A 346 14.83 -14.54 -12.64
CA GLU A 346 15.45 -15.47 -11.69
C GLU A 346 14.55 -16.68 -11.38
N PHE A 347 13.26 -16.44 -11.18
CA PHE A 347 12.30 -17.47 -10.77
C PHE A 347 11.47 -18.05 -11.91
N GLY A 348 11.62 -17.53 -13.13
CA GLY A 348 10.81 -17.91 -14.29
C GLY A 348 9.33 -17.53 -14.13
N TRP A 349 9.05 -16.46 -13.38
CA TRP A 349 7.70 -15.95 -13.23
C TRP A 349 7.29 -15.16 -14.47
N THR A 350 5.99 -15.16 -14.76
CA THR A 350 5.42 -14.27 -15.77
C THR A 350 5.10 -12.93 -15.12
N SER A 351 5.52 -11.83 -15.74
CA SER A 351 5.12 -10.49 -15.32
C SER A 351 3.61 -10.32 -15.52
N PRO A 352 2.85 -9.86 -14.52
CA PRO A 352 1.47 -9.45 -14.73
C PRO A 352 1.38 -8.34 -15.78
N SER A 353 0.29 -8.28 -16.53
CA SER A 353 0.05 -7.19 -17.49
C SER A 353 -0.20 -5.85 -16.80
N GLU A 354 -0.69 -5.90 -15.56
CA GLU A 354 -0.95 -4.77 -14.67
C GLU A 354 0.34 -4.10 -14.21
N PHE A 355 1.52 -4.68 -14.49
CA PHE A 355 2.81 -4.07 -14.18
C PHE A 355 3.32 -3.21 -15.34
N ASP A 356 2.61 -3.20 -16.48
CA ASP A 356 2.87 -2.30 -17.59
C ASP A 356 1.92 -1.09 -17.52
N GLY A 357 2.39 0.09 -17.90
CA GLY A 357 1.58 1.30 -17.90
C GLY A 357 1.26 1.81 -16.49
N VAL A 358 2.22 1.68 -15.58
CA VAL A 358 2.08 2.03 -14.16
C VAL A 358 2.64 3.41 -13.84
N TYR A 359 1.95 4.17 -12.99
CA TYR A 359 2.39 5.48 -12.49
C TYR A 359 3.13 5.38 -11.14
N SER A 360 2.76 4.40 -10.32
CA SER A 360 3.22 4.31 -8.94
C SER A 360 3.44 2.87 -8.49
N ALA A 361 4.53 2.65 -7.75
CA ALA A 361 4.76 1.42 -7.02
C ALA A 361 5.45 1.70 -5.69
N SER A 362 4.96 1.08 -4.62
CA SER A 362 5.47 1.30 -3.26
C SER A 362 5.43 0.02 -2.42
N SER A 363 6.27 -0.01 -1.39
CA SER A 363 6.19 -1.02 -0.34
C SER A 363 5.07 -0.70 0.63
N LEU A 364 4.31 -1.72 1.02
CA LEU A 364 3.30 -1.61 2.08
C LEU A 364 3.81 -2.21 3.38
N GLY A 365 4.53 -3.32 3.32
CA GLY A 365 5.12 -3.94 4.50
C GLY A 365 5.29 -5.45 4.37
N TRP A 366 5.83 -6.06 5.43
CA TRP A 366 6.12 -7.49 5.47
C TRP A 366 4.94 -8.32 6.01
N ASP A 367 4.68 -9.48 5.39
CA ASP A 367 3.75 -10.50 5.88
C ASP A 367 4.41 -11.90 5.89
N PRO A 368 4.05 -12.81 6.82
CA PRO A 368 4.56 -14.18 6.81
C PRO A 368 4.36 -14.95 5.49
N ALA A 369 3.34 -14.62 4.71
CA ALA A 369 3.12 -15.22 3.39
C ALA A 369 3.96 -14.57 2.26
N GLY A 370 4.51 -13.38 2.49
CA GLY A 370 5.33 -12.65 1.53
C GLY A 370 5.19 -11.13 1.66
N PRO A 371 6.17 -10.36 1.16
CA PRO A 371 6.11 -8.90 1.20
C PRO A 371 4.95 -8.38 0.35
N LEU A 372 4.38 -7.25 0.80
CA LEU A 372 3.27 -6.57 0.17
C LEU A 372 3.72 -5.28 -0.47
N PHE A 373 3.23 -5.04 -1.69
CA PHE A 373 3.47 -3.85 -2.48
C PHE A 373 2.13 -3.28 -2.97
N ALA A 374 2.07 -1.97 -3.15
CA ALA A 374 1.04 -1.31 -3.94
C ALA A 374 1.59 -1.04 -5.35
N VAL A 375 0.80 -1.33 -6.37
CA VAL A 375 1.08 -1.00 -7.78
C VAL A 375 -0.18 -0.36 -8.33
N ASP A 376 -0.17 0.95 -8.58
CA ASP A 376 -1.34 1.75 -8.99
C ASP A 376 -2.62 1.44 -8.21
N GLY A 377 -2.51 1.40 -6.88
CA GLY A 377 -3.65 1.14 -6.02
C GLY A 377 -4.10 -0.33 -6.04
N ASP A 378 -3.33 -1.27 -6.56
CA ASP A 378 -3.55 -2.71 -6.36
C ASP A 378 -2.58 -3.29 -5.33
N ILE A 379 -3.07 -4.17 -4.45
CA ILE A 379 -2.26 -4.85 -3.43
C ILE A 379 -1.69 -6.13 -4.02
N TRP A 380 -0.37 -6.22 -4.09
CA TRP A 380 0.35 -7.38 -4.60
C TRP A 380 1.19 -8.02 -3.51
N GLN A 381 1.11 -9.35 -3.41
CA GLN A 381 1.95 -10.16 -2.53
C GLN A 381 2.95 -10.97 -3.35
N ILE A 382 4.24 -10.91 -2.99
CA ILE A 382 5.25 -11.78 -3.60
C ILE A 382 5.27 -13.13 -2.87
N THR A 383 4.79 -14.17 -3.54
CA THR A 383 4.78 -15.54 -3.04
C THR A 383 5.89 -16.37 -3.68
N ALA A 384 6.09 -17.61 -3.19
CA ALA A 384 7.04 -18.54 -3.81
C ALA A 384 6.70 -18.89 -5.28
N SER A 385 5.42 -18.81 -5.66
CA SER A 385 4.94 -19.04 -7.03
C SER A 385 4.91 -17.78 -7.91
N GLY A 386 5.24 -16.62 -7.35
CA GLY A 386 5.22 -15.32 -8.03
C GLY A 386 4.28 -14.30 -7.40
N PRO A 387 4.14 -13.13 -8.03
CA PRO A 387 3.23 -12.08 -7.58
C PRO A 387 1.78 -12.56 -7.61
N LYS A 388 1.01 -12.20 -6.59
CA LYS A 388 -0.41 -12.48 -6.48
C LYS A 388 -1.14 -11.20 -6.09
N GLN A 389 -2.07 -10.75 -6.93
CA GLN A 389 -2.99 -9.67 -6.58
C GLN A 389 -3.93 -10.15 -5.46
N LEU A 390 -4.06 -9.36 -4.41
CA LEU A 390 -4.90 -9.66 -3.26
C LEU A 390 -6.21 -8.86 -3.27
N GLY A 391 -6.18 -7.66 -3.84
CA GLY A 391 -7.29 -6.72 -3.88
C GLY A 391 -6.79 -5.32 -4.24
N SER A 392 -7.59 -4.30 -3.95
CA SER A 392 -7.26 -2.91 -4.27
C SER A 392 -7.04 -2.08 -3.01
N PHE A 393 -6.03 -1.24 -3.08
CA PHE A 393 -5.61 -0.21 -2.16
C PHE A 393 -6.18 1.14 -2.62
N GLY A 394 -7.35 1.51 -2.12
CA GLY A 394 -7.94 2.84 -2.35
C GLY A 394 -7.17 4.05 -1.77
N PRO A 395 -6.43 3.94 -0.64
CA PRO A 395 -5.69 5.08 -0.08
C PRO A 395 -4.46 5.51 -0.90
N GLN A 396 -3.98 6.73 -0.65
CA GLN A 396 -2.81 7.31 -1.32
C GLN A 396 -1.49 6.74 -0.76
N MET A 397 -1.42 6.50 0.55
CA MET A 397 -0.28 5.89 1.23
C MET A 397 -0.74 4.82 2.21
N GLY A 398 0.07 3.78 2.38
CA GLY A 398 -0.28 2.62 3.18
C GLY A 398 0.87 1.99 3.96
N ALA A 399 0.53 1.39 5.09
CA ALA A 399 1.43 0.62 5.92
C ALA A 399 0.75 -0.65 6.44
N TRP A 400 1.29 -1.80 6.05
CA TRP A 400 0.84 -3.12 6.50
C TRP A 400 1.52 -3.54 7.80
N HIS A 401 0.73 -4.08 8.73
CA HIS A 401 1.23 -4.83 9.86
C HIS A 401 0.42 -6.11 10.09
N PRO A 402 1.05 -7.31 10.15
CA PRO A 402 0.32 -8.58 10.25
C PRO A 402 -0.66 -8.67 11.42
N ALA A 403 -0.35 -8.01 12.54
CA ALA A 403 -1.19 -8.03 13.74
C ALA A 403 -2.25 -6.91 13.79
N ALA A 404 -2.18 -5.91 12.92
CA ALA A 404 -3.00 -4.70 12.99
C ALA A 404 -3.84 -4.43 11.72
N GLY A 405 -3.42 -4.94 10.56
CA GLY A 405 -4.06 -4.72 9.28
C GLY A 405 -3.32 -3.70 8.42
N MET A 406 -3.95 -3.35 7.30
CA MET A 406 -3.46 -2.31 6.40
C MET A 406 -3.96 -0.96 6.91
N LEU A 407 -3.04 -0.10 7.32
CA LEU A 407 -3.33 1.30 7.60
C LEU A 407 -3.22 2.07 6.29
N GLY A 408 -4.17 2.95 6.01
CA GLY A 408 -4.09 3.86 4.88
C GLY A 408 -4.61 5.24 5.22
N VAL A 409 -4.15 6.24 4.48
CA VAL A 409 -4.67 7.60 4.51
C VAL A 409 -5.11 8.03 3.11
N THR A 410 -6.28 8.67 3.04
CA THR A 410 -6.85 9.21 1.82
C THR A 410 -7.39 10.61 2.07
N THR A 411 -7.37 11.45 1.06
CA THR A 411 -8.16 12.68 1.06
C THR A 411 -9.59 12.33 0.64
N GLU A 412 -10.55 12.73 1.45
CA GLU A 412 -11.98 12.61 1.18
C GLU A 412 -12.55 13.99 0.84
N TYR A 413 -13.63 13.99 0.06
CA TYR A 413 -14.31 15.21 -0.39
C TYR A 413 -15.81 15.13 -0.08
N SER A 414 -16.43 16.26 0.24
CA SER A 414 -17.90 16.34 0.27
C SER A 414 -18.47 16.40 -1.14
N ASP A 415 -19.70 15.91 -1.30
CA ASP A 415 -20.47 16.10 -2.54
C ASP A 415 -20.50 17.59 -2.93
N PRO A 416 -20.42 17.92 -4.23
CA PRO A 416 -20.32 19.29 -4.69
C PRO A 416 -21.67 20.03 -4.58
N ASP A 417 -22.00 20.62 -3.43
CA ASP A 417 -22.91 21.78 -3.30
C ASP A 417 -23.02 22.30 -1.84
N PRO A 418 -22.93 23.61 -1.54
CA PRO A 418 -22.35 24.72 -2.30
C PRO A 418 -20.88 25.00 -1.96
N ASP A 419 -20.37 24.42 -0.87
CA ASP A 419 -19.00 24.64 -0.36
C ASP A 419 -18.31 23.27 -0.31
N PRO A 420 -17.60 22.85 -1.38
CA PRO A 420 -16.91 21.57 -1.37
C PRO A 420 -15.88 21.60 -0.24
N THR A 421 -15.85 20.54 0.55
CA THR A 421 -14.93 20.38 1.67
C THR A 421 -14.02 19.20 1.40
N GLU A 422 -12.80 19.28 1.90
CA GLU A 422 -11.85 18.18 1.91
C GLU A 422 -11.39 17.87 3.33
N TRP A 423 -11.03 16.61 3.59
CA TRP A 423 -10.36 16.22 4.83
C TRP A 423 -9.54 14.95 4.63
N PRO A 424 -8.42 14.80 5.35
CA PRO A 424 -7.74 13.53 5.37
C PRO A 424 -8.48 12.54 6.27
N GLU A 425 -8.53 11.29 5.85
CA GLU A 425 -9.15 10.21 6.58
C GLU A 425 -8.19 9.03 6.68
N ALA A 426 -7.99 8.55 7.91
CA ALA A 426 -7.19 7.36 8.17
C ALA A 426 -8.09 6.17 8.45
N GLN A 427 -7.78 5.06 7.78
CA GLN A 427 -8.56 3.83 7.82
C GLN A 427 -7.69 2.61 8.03
N VAL A 428 -8.28 1.59 8.65
CA VAL A 428 -7.71 0.25 8.72
C VAL A 428 -8.58 -0.68 7.89
N THR A 429 -7.94 -1.44 7.01
CA THR A 429 -8.56 -2.50 6.20
C THR A 429 -7.88 -3.83 6.46
N ASP A 430 -8.49 -4.91 5.99
CA ASP A 430 -7.80 -6.19 5.87
C ASP A 430 -6.71 -6.15 4.77
N ILE A 431 -6.04 -7.29 4.57
CA ILE A 431 -4.96 -7.44 3.57
C ILE A 431 -5.46 -7.35 2.12
N HIS A 432 -6.77 -7.48 1.89
CA HIS A 432 -7.41 -7.40 0.57
C HIS A 432 -7.96 -5.99 0.28
N GLY A 433 -7.78 -5.04 1.19
CA GLY A 433 -8.40 -3.71 1.10
C GLY A 433 -9.89 -3.70 1.50
N GLY A 434 -10.40 -4.81 2.03
CA GLY A 434 -11.77 -4.98 2.51
C GLY A 434 -11.95 -4.60 3.99
N ASP A 435 -13.17 -4.78 4.51
CA ASP A 435 -13.53 -4.53 5.93
C ASP A 435 -13.05 -3.17 6.47
N ARG A 436 -13.32 -2.11 5.69
CA ARG A 436 -12.90 -0.73 5.99
C ARG A 436 -13.45 -0.23 7.33
N LYS A 437 -12.54 0.16 8.22
CA LYS A 437 -12.84 0.88 9.47
C LYS A 437 -12.12 2.22 9.50
N ILE A 438 -12.89 3.30 9.56
CA ILE A 438 -12.35 4.65 9.79
C ILE A 438 -11.89 4.74 11.24
N ILE A 439 -10.63 5.11 11.45
CA ILE A 439 -10.04 5.25 12.79
C ILE A 439 -9.80 6.71 13.18
N TRP A 440 -9.73 7.60 12.19
CA TRP A 440 -9.56 9.03 12.40
C TRP A 440 -10.05 9.81 11.18
N LYS A 441 -10.65 10.97 11.45
CA LYS A 441 -10.97 11.99 10.43
C LYS A 441 -10.25 13.27 10.85
N GLY A 442 -9.50 13.85 9.91
CA GLY A 442 -8.78 15.08 10.14
C GLY A 442 -9.65 16.32 10.07
N PRO A 443 -9.01 17.50 10.23
CA PRO A 443 -9.68 18.77 10.08
C PRO A 443 -10.31 18.91 8.70
N VAL A 444 -11.57 19.35 8.68
CA VAL A 444 -12.28 19.67 7.44
C VAL A 444 -11.84 21.04 6.95
N LYS A 445 -11.46 21.13 5.68
CA LYS A 445 -11.16 22.38 4.99
C LYS A 445 -12.27 22.67 4.00
N THR A 446 -12.73 23.92 3.95
CA THR A 446 -13.57 24.38 2.85
C THR A 446 -12.68 24.77 1.69
N LEU A 447 -12.95 24.22 0.52
CA LEU A 447 -12.29 24.60 -0.71
C LEU A 447 -12.92 25.90 -1.20
N ASP A 448 -12.09 26.89 -1.49
CA ASP A 448 -12.56 28.11 -2.13
C ASP A 448 -13.16 27.75 -3.50
N ALA A 449 -14.36 28.25 -3.79
CA ALA A 449 -14.95 28.12 -5.12
C ALA A 449 -14.04 28.81 -6.14
N GLN A 450 -13.38 28.02 -6.99
CA GLN A 450 -12.56 28.54 -8.10
C GLN A 450 -13.40 29.18 -9.19
#